data_AF-A0ABD5XRH8-F1
#
_entry.id   AF-A0ABD5XRH8-F1
#
_cell.length_a   1.000
_cell.length_b   1.000
_cell.length_c   1.000
_cell.angle_alpha   90.00
_cell.angle_beta   90.00
_cell.angle_gamma   90.00
#
_symmetry.space_group_name_H-M   'P 1'
#
loop_
_entity.id
_entity.type
_entity.pdbx_description
1 polymer ?
#
loop_
_entity_poly.entity_id
_entity_poly.type
_entity_poly.pdbx_seq_one_letter_code
_entity_poly.pdbx_strand_id
1 'polypeptide(L)'
;MTPRRVALVVIALAIAVPPVAAHVPSDPGNNDSPRFAVTVTDAAKSWSYYDEIEDGRAQYYRVTVDAGERLVVSAFTPRSDEFTPSLVVMAPGLEGRDAPAGVTVPDGMGTIVVEGERPASPGYEPFAPSANYETAAFERSTDERTTYLVALYEPEVRNGAAGVAIGYRESFTPTEYATVPFSLVENRLWEGQSPALAVGPFALALVAGAGLFRRQVESRPWTVATVLVAAGGCCFSRPG
;
A
#
# COMPACT_ATOMS: atom_id res chain seq x y z
N MET A 1 -28.53 -5.51 25.03
CA MET A 1 -28.60 -6.12 23.67
C MET A 1 -28.28 -7.60 23.79
N THR A 2 -28.95 -8.47 23.03
CA THR A 2 -28.56 -9.89 22.98
C THR A 2 -27.19 -10.02 22.30
N PRO A 3 -26.39 -11.07 22.61
CA PRO A 3 -25.06 -11.27 22.02
C PRO A 3 -25.10 -11.31 20.49
N ARG A 4 -26.20 -11.81 19.91
CA ARG A 4 -26.47 -11.77 18.47
C ARG A 4 -26.60 -10.35 17.91
N ARG A 5 -27.20 -9.42 18.66
CA ARG A 5 -27.30 -8.00 18.25
C ARG A 5 -25.96 -7.28 18.40
N VAL A 6 -25.15 -7.63 19.40
CA VAL A 6 -23.79 -7.07 19.55
C VAL A 6 -22.89 -7.53 18.40
N ALA A 7 -22.91 -8.82 18.06
CA ALA A 7 -22.16 -9.35 16.92
C ALA A 7 -22.58 -8.70 15.59
N LEU A 8 -23.89 -8.53 15.36
CA LEU A 8 -24.40 -7.83 14.17
C LEU A 8 -24.00 -6.36 14.12
N VAL A 9 -23.96 -5.68 15.27
CA VAL A 9 -23.52 -4.28 15.34
C VAL A 9 -22.00 -4.17 15.11
N VAL A 10 -21.19 -5.09 15.64
CA VAL A 10 -19.74 -5.12 15.37
C VAL A 10 -19.46 -5.41 13.90
N ILE A 11 -20.17 -6.36 13.27
CA ILE A 11 -20.08 -6.64 11.84
C ILE A 11 -20.53 -5.43 11.02
N ALA A 12 -21.66 -4.80 11.37
CA ALA A 12 -22.16 -3.63 10.68
C ALA A 12 -21.21 -2.43 10.81
N LEU A 13 -20.59 -2.23 11.98
CA LEU A 13 -19.56 -1.20 12.16
C LEU A 13 -18.31 -1.51 11.35
N ALA A 14 -17.84 -2.77 11.32
CA ALA A 14 -16.69 -3.18 10.53
C ALA A 14 -16.90 -3.00 9.00
N ILE A 15 -18.14 -3.14 8.53
CA ILE A 15 -18.53 -2.88 7.13
C ILE A 15 -18.68 -1.36 6.85
N ALA A 16 -19.00 -0.57 7.87
CA ALA A 16 -19.29 0.86 7.72
C ALA A 16 -18.07 1.78 7.89
N VAL A 17 -16.88 1.25 8.17
CA VAL A 17 -15.65 2.06 8.21
C VAL A 17 -15.17 2.31 6.78
N PRO A 18 -15.15 3.56 6.27
CA PRO A 18 -14.57 3.82 4.96
C PRO A 18 -13.06 3.50 4.98
N PRO A 19 -12.50 2.93 3.89
CA PRO A 19 -11.06 2.73 3.79
C PRO A 19 -10.36 4.07 3.90
N VAL A 20 -9.58 4.29 4.95
CA VAL A 20 -8.68 5.44 5.04
C VAL A 20 -7.33 4.97 4.58
N ALA A 21 -6.85 5.63 3.53
CA ALA A 21 -5.62 5.29 2.85
C ALA A 21 -4.44 5.74 3.71
N ALA A 22 -3.79 4.78 4.36
CA ALA A 22 -2.36 4.63 4.31
C ALA A 22 -2.03 3.16 4.54
N HIS A 23 -1.17 2.64 3.68
CA HIS A 23 -1.03 1.21 3.36
C HIS A 23 -2.35 0.51 2.95
N VAL A 24 -3.38 1.26 2.53
CA VAL A 24 -4.48 0.68 1.76
C VAL A 24 -4.04 0.72 0.30
N PRO A 25 -4.08 -0.42 -0.43
CA PRO A 25 -4.03 -0.41 -1.88
C PRO A 25 -5.06 0.59 -2.39
N SER A 26 -4.62 1.77 -2.79
CA SER A 26 -5.43 2.59 -3.65
C SER A 26 -5.12 2.10 -5.05
N ASP A 27 -6.06 1.38 -5.66
CA ASP A 27 -6.15 1.33 -7.12
C ASP A 27 -6.19 2.79 -7.58
N PRO A 28 -5.12 3.29 -8.20
CA PRO A 28 -4.99 4.70 -8.53
C PRO A 28 -5.99 5.13 -9.62
N GLY A 29 -6.75 4.20 -10.21
CA GLY A 29 -7.65 4.47 -11.32
C GLY A 29 -6.87 4.88 -12.57
N ASN A 30 -7.40 5.80 -13.37
CA ASN A 30 -6.75 6.23 -14.61
C ASN A 30 -5.73 7.37 -14.36
N ASN A 31 -4.57 7.04 -13.78
CA ASN A 31 -3.42 7.94 -13.58
C ASN A 31 -2.41 7.87 -14.74
N ASP A 32 -2.89 7.65 -15.98
CA ASP A 32 -2.09 7.46 -17.20
C ASP A 32 -1.51 8.74 -17.82
N SER A 33 -1.66 9.89 -17.14
CA SER A 33 -1.11 11.17 -17.58
C SER A 33 -0.73 12.09 -16.42
N PRO A 34 0.19 13.05 -16.64
CA PRO A 34 0.59 14.02 -15.61
C PRO A 34 -0.56 14.81 -14.97
N ARG A 35 -1.64 15.03 -15.73
CA ARG A 35 -2.84 15.76 -15.28
C ARG A 35 -3.64 14.94 -14.27
N PHE A 36 -3.72 13.63 -14.45
CA PHE A 36 -4.46 12.71 -13.58
C PHE A 36 -3.55 11.97 -12.59
N ALA A 37 -2.32 12.44 -12.41
CA ALA A 37 -1.37 11.87 -11.48
C ALA A 37 -1.95 11.78 -10.06
N VAL A 38 -1.75 10.63 -9.41
CA VAL A 38 -2.20 10.42 -8.03
C VAL A 38 -1.46 11.34 -7.09
N THR A 39 -2.19 12.08 -6.27
CA THR A 39 -1.58 12.96 -5.27
C THR A 39 -1.22 12.15 -4.02
N VAL A 40 0.08 12.07 -3.74
CA VAL A 40 0.61 11.45 -2.53
C VAL A 40 0.60 12.48 -1.40
N THR A 41 -0.14 12.20 -0.34
CA THR A 41 -0.26 13.06 0.83
C THR A 41 0.82 12.72 1.83
N ASP A 42 1.55 13.72 2.37
CA ASP A 42 2.70 13.49 3.26
C ASP A 42 3.78 12.60 2.62
N ALA A 43 4.80 13.25 2.03
CA ALA A 43 5.88 12.56 1.33
C ALA A 43 6.76 11.70 2.26
N ALA A 44 6.73 11.94 3.57
CA ALA A 44 7.51 11.16 4.52
C ALA A 44 6.78 9.89 4.94
N LYS A 45 5.45 9.93 5.06
CA LYS A 45 4.64 8.74 5.35
C LYS A 45 4.83 7.70 4.24
N SER A 46 4.95 6.43 4.62
CA SER A 46 5.07 5.33 3.68
C SER A 46 3.73 5.01 3.04
N TRP A 47 3.72 4.97 1.71
CA TRP A 47 2.59 4.66 0.84
C TRP A 47 2.96 3.53 -0.10
N SER A 48 1.99 2.71 -0.47
CA SER A 48 2.14 1.69 -1.51
C SER A 48 0.93 1.76 -2.43
N TYR A 49 1.19 2.01 -3.71
CA TYR A 49 0.22 2.05 -4.79
C TYR A 49 0.39 0.79 -5.64
N TYR A 50 -0.72 0.18 -6.05
CA TYR A 50 -0.74 -1.05 -6.82
C TYR A 50 -1.47 -0.76 -8.12
N ASP A 51 -0.82 -1.06 -9.24
CA ASP A 51 -1.23 -0.61 -10.56
C ASP A 51 -1.07 -1.75 -11.58
N GLU A 52 -1.63 -1.54 -12.77
CA GLU A 52 -1.46 -2.43 -13.91
C GLU A 52 -1.02 -1.60 -15.11
N ILE A 53 0.19 -1.89 -15.61
CA ILE A 53 0.72 -1.24 -16.79
C ILE A 53 0.26 -2.03 -18.00
N GLU A 54 -0.42 -1.34 -18.91
CA GLU A 54 -0.90 -1.90 -20.17
C GLU A 54 -0.64 -0.96 -21.34
N ASP A 55 -0.34 -1.55 -22.50
CA ASP A 55 -0.22 -0.85 -23.78
C ASP A 55 0.86 0.25 -23.77
N GLY A 56 1.90 0.08 -22.94
CA GLY A 56 3.03 1.02 -22.83
C GLY A 56 2.67 2.35 -22.18
N ARG A 57 1.52 2.45 -21.52
CA ARG A 57 1.12 3.64 -20.78
C ARG A 57 1.85 3.73 -19.45
N ALA A 58 2.40 4.90 -19.17
CA ALA A 58 3.03 5.18 -17.89
C ALA A 58 2.01 5.65 -16.86
N GLN A 59 2.25 5.32 -15.60
CA GLN A 59 1.41 5.66 -14.46
C GLN A 59 2.06 6.77 -13.64
N TYR A 60 1.31 7.82 -13.29
CA TYR A 60 1.88 9.05 -12.73
C TYR A 60 1.47 9.28 -11.27
N TYR A 61 2.44 9.77 -10.48
CA TYR A 61 2.29 10.12 -9.07
C TYR A 61 2.89 11.49 -8.80
N ARG A 62 2.18 12.33 -8.05
CA ARG A 62 2.58 13.68 -7.68
C ARG A 62 2.83 13.75 -6.19
N VAL A 63 4.04 14.15 -5.82
CA VAL A 63 4.47 14.22 -4.42
C VAL A 63 5.12 15.57 -4.16
N THR A 64 4.72 16.23 -3.07
CA THR A 64 5.36 17.48 -2.62
C THR A 64 6.21 17.15 -1.40
N VAL A 65 7.52 17.36 -1.52
CA VAL A 65 8.50 17.12 -0.47
C VAL A 65 8.86 18.45 0.17
N ASP A 66 8.83 18.50 1.49
CA ASP A 66 9.20 19.70 2.25
C ASP A 66 10.71 19.89 2.35
N ALA A 67 11.14 21.13 2.60
CA ALA A 67 12.55 21.46 2.78
C ALA A 67 13.13 20.68 3.97
N GLY A 68 14.28 20.05 3.77
CA GLY A 68 14.93 19.19 4.77
C GLY A 68 14.38 17.76 4.82
N GLU A 69 13.37 17.43 4.02
CA GLU A 69 12.92 16.05 3.81
C GLU A 69 13.56 15.45 2.54
N ARG A 70 13.17 14.22 2.21
CA ARG A 70 13.65 13.49 1.04
C ARG A 70 12.50 12.81 0.32
N LEU A 71 12.56 12.83 -1.00
CA LEU A 71 11.82 11.90 -1.83
C LEU A 71 12.46 10.52 -1.68
N VAL A 72 11.65 9.53 -1.29
CA VAL A 72 12.01 8.11 -1.38
C VAL A 72 10.92 7.46 -2.22
N VAL A 73 11.30 6.84 -3.33
CA VAL A 73 10.36 6.13 -4.21
C VAL A 73 11.00 4.87 -4.74
N SER A 74 10.26 3.76 -4.76
CA SER A 74 10.67 2.53 -5.42
C SER A 74 9.53 1.91 -6.22
N ALA A 75 9.89 1.14 -7.24
CA ALA A 75 9.01 0.34 -8.06
C ALA A 75 9.20 -1.14 -7.74
N PHE A 76 8.14 -1.92 -7.78
CA PHE A 76 8.22 -3.36 -7.55
C PHE A 76 7.20 -4.15 -8.36
N THR A 77 7.43 -5.46 -8.52
CA THR A 77 6.47 -6.37 -9.14
C THR A 77 6.23 -7.59 -8.24
N PRO A 78 5.06 -8.23 -8.31
CA PRO A 78 4.77 -9.43 -7.50
C PRO A 78 5.36 -10.71 -8.11
N ARG A 79 5.76 -10.68 -9.38
CA ARG A 79 6.26 -11.83 -10.15
C ARG A 79 7.71 -11.64 -10.58
N SER A 80 8.42 -12.76 -10.77
CA SER A 80 9.83 -12.84 -11.20
C SER A 80 10.00 -12.95 -12.72
N ASP A 81 9.02 -12.48 -13.50
CA ASP A 81 9.09 -12.54 -14.96
C ASP A 81 9.89 -11.35 -15.54
N GLU A 82 9.90 -11.23 -16.87
CA GLU A 82 10.69 -10.21 -17.58
C GLU A 82 10.12 -8.79 -17.46
N PHE A 83 8.88 -8.62 -16.99
CA PHE A 83 8.20 -7.31 -16.89
C PHE A 83 8.85 -6.44 -15.81
N THR A 84 9.79 -5.56 -16.20
CA THR A 84 10.76 -4.88 -15.30
C THR A 84 10.60 -3.37 -15.35
N PRO A 85 9.54 -2.85 -14.71
CA PRO A 85 9.23 -1.44 -14.78
C PRO A 85 10.35 -0.57 -14.21
N SER A 86 10.43 0.62 -14.76
CA SER A 86 11.42 1.66 -14.47
C SER A 86 10.73 2.92 -13.97
N LEU A 87 11.49 3.86 -13.44
CA LEU A 87 10.97 5.14 -12.94
C LEU A 87 11.52 6.33 -13.72
N VAL A 88 10.68 7.33 -13.96
CA VAL A 88 11.12 8.68 -14.33
C VAL A 88 10.71 9.65 -13.24
N VAL A 89 11.68 10.34 -12.65
CA VAL A 89 11.46 11.37 -11.64
C VAL A 89 11.62 12.74 -12.29
N MET A 90 10.61 13.58 -12.16
CA MET A 90 10.53 14.88 -12.82
C MET A 90 10.33 15.99 -11.80
N ALA A 91 11.07 17.08 -11.93
CA ALA A 91 10.88 18.30 -11.16
C ALA A 91 11.58 19.48 -11.85
N PRO A 92 11.18 20.73 -11.54
CA PRO A 92 11.91 21.91 -12.01
C PRO A 92 13.39 21.85 -11.58
N GLY A 93 14.30 22.21 -12.50
CA GLY A 93 15.73 22.28 -12.21
C GLY A 93 16.44 20.92 -12.08
N LEU A 94 15.77 19.80 -12.35
CA LEU A 94 16.46 18.53 -12.55
C LEU A 94 17.23 18.55 -13.87
N GLU A 95 18.44 18.04 -13.86
CA GLU A 95 19.25 17.83 -15.05
C GLU A 95 19.51 16.34 -15.20
N GLY A 96 19.10 15.78 -16.32
CA GLY A 96 19.30 14.38 -16.65
C GLY A 96 19.02 14.13 -18.12
N ARG A 97 18.79 12.87 -18.47
CA ARG A 97 18.48 12.47 -19.85
C ARG A 97 16.98 12.62 -20.15
N ASP A 98 16.67 12.74 -21.43
CA ASP A 98 15.29 12.75 -21.92
C ASP A 98 14.52 11.51 -21.46
N ALA A 99 13.24 11.72 -21.15
CA ALA A 99 12.32 10.66 -20.80
C ALA A 99 12.13 9.71 -22.01
N PRO A 100 11.94 8.39 -21.76
CA PRO A 100 11.69 7.43 -22.82
C PRO A 100 10.32 7.64 -23.46
N ALA A 101 10.12 6.99 -24.62
CA ALA A 101 8.82 6.99 -25.30
C ALA A 101 7.72 6.46 -24.36
N GLY A 102 6.51 7.04 -24.45
CA GLY A 102 5.38 6.70 -23.58
C GLY A 102 5.33 7.50 -22.27
N VAL A 103 6.40 8.21 -21.90
CA VAL A 103 6.43 9.10 -20.74
C VAL A 103 6.28 10.56 -21.17
N THR A 104 5.25 11.23 -20.66
CA THR A 104 4.95 12.64 -20.89
C THR A 104 5.60 13.48 -19.80
N VAL A 105 6.46 14.41 -20.20
CA VAL A 105 7.12 15.36 -19.29
C VAL A 105 6.40 16.71 -19.40
N PRO A 106 5.88 17.27 -18.30
CA PRO A 106 5.31 18.62 -18.29
C PRO A 106 6.36 19.69 -18.60
N ASP A 107 5.93 20.78 -19.25
CA ASP A 107 6.79 21.93 -19.57
C ASP A 107 7.50 22.46 -18.31
N GLY A 108 8.80 22.77 -18.45
CA GLY A 108 9.62 23.33 -17.39
C GLY A 108 10.12 22.33 -16.35
N MET A 109 9.80 21.04 -16.49
CA MET A 109 10.41 19.97 -15.67
C MET A 109 11.59 19.35 -16.40
N GLY A 110 12.68 19.11 -15.67
CA GLY A 110 13.71 18.18 -16.10
C GLY A 110 13.47 16.79 -15.51
N THR A 111 14.23 15.80 -15.99
CA THR A 111 13.98 14.38 -15.71
C THR A 111 15.23 13.65 -15.27
N ILE A 112 15.06 12.72 -14.33
CA ILE A 112 16.01 11.66 -14.00
C ILE A 112 15.33 10.34 -14.30
N VAL A 113 15.98 9.49 -15.09
CA VAL A 113 15.47 8.14 -15.38
C VAL A 113 16.25 7.13 -14.58
N VAL A 114 15.52 6.24 -13.91
CA VAL A 114 16.04 5.15 -13.08
C VAL A 114 15.58 3.86 -13.75
N GLU A 115 16.53 3.19 -14.41
CA GLU A 115 16.25 1.94 -15.11
C GLU A 115 15.89 0.84 -14.12
N GLY A 116 14.92 0.03 -14.52
CA GLY A 116 14.52 -1.16 -13.80
C GLY A 116 15.58 -2.25 -13.93
N GLU A 117 15.98 -2.83 -12.81
CA GLU A 117 16.81 -4.02 -12.72
C GLU A 117 15.99 -5.17 -12.14
N ARG A 118 16.11 -6.37 -12.71
CA ARG A 118 15.44 -7.56 -12.19
C ARG A 118 16.27 -8.17 -11.06
N PRO A 119 15.83 -8.13 -9.79
CA PRO A 119 16.56 -8.79 -8.73
C PRO A 119 16.43 -10.32 -8.85
N ALA A 120 17.47 -11.05 -8.44
CA ALA A 120 17.50 -12.51 -8.49
C ALA A 120 16.52 -13.17 -7.50
N SER A 121 16.16 -12.47 -6.42
CA SER A 121 15.26 -12.95 -5.38
C SER A 121 14.34 -11.81 -4.90
N PRO A 122 13.11 -12.12 -4.46
CA PRO A 122 12.22 -11.11 -3.91
C PRO A 122 12.67 -10.66 -2.51
N GLY A 123 12.35 -9.42 -2.17
CA GLY A 123 12.30 -8.94 -0.79
C GLY A 123 11.01 -9.40 -0.11
N TYR A 124 11.02 -9.51 1.22
CA TYR A 124 9.85 -9.88 2.01
C TYR A 124 9.37 -8.71 2.85
N GLU A 125 8.10 -8.34 2.71
CA GLU A 125 7.45 -7.29 3.49
C GLU A 125 6.61 -7.88 4.62
N PRO A 126 6.98 -7.71 5.91
CA PRO A 126 6.34 -8.40 7.02
C PRO A 126 4.98 -7.85 7.42
N PHE A 127 4.67 -6.57 7.17
CA PHE A 127 3.42 -5.96 7.62
C PHE A 127 2.23 -6.41 6.77
N ALA A 128 2.43 -6.45 5.45
CA ALA A 128 1.52 -7.07 4.50
C ALA A 128 2.22 -8.26 3.84
N PRO A 129 2.41 -9.40 4.55
CA PRO A 129 3.26 -10.53 4.17
C PRO A 129 3.38 -10.82 2.67
N SER A 130 4.27 -10.17 1.94
CA SER A 130 4.35 -10.27 0.49
C SER A 130 5.79 -10.43 0.04
N ALA A 131 5.96 -11.08 -1.11
CA ALA A 131 7.25 -11.27 -1.75
C ALA A 131 7.27 -10.43 -3.02
N ASN A 132 8.06 -9.36 -3.01
CA ASN A 132 8.09 -8.38 -4.09
C ASN A 132 9.50 -8.28 -4.69
N TYR A 133 9.57 -8.09 -5.99
CA TYR A 133 10.81 -7.84 -6.71
C TYR A 133 10.95 -6.33 -6.89
N GLU A 134 11.76 -5.68 -6.06
CA GLU A 134 12.07 -4.25 -6.24
C GLU A 134 12.88 -4.07 -7.52
N THR A 135 12.34 -3.28 -8.43
CA THR A 135 12.88 -3.10 -9.79
C THR A 135 13.66 -1.81 -9.94
N ALA A 136 13.23 -0.74 -9.30
CA ALA A 136 13.93 0.54 -9.31
C ALA A 136 13.76 1.24 -7.97
N ALA A 137 14.77 2.00 -7.54
CA ALA A 137 14.71 2.80 -6.33
C ALA A 137 15.40 4.15 -6.55
N PHE A 138 14.80 5.20 -6.01
CA PHE A 138 15.32 6.55 -6.07
C PHE A 138 15.15 7.25 -4.73
N GLU A 139 16.23 7.87 -4.27
CA GLU A 139 16.24 8.71 -3.08
C GLU A 139 16.89 10.05 -3.40
N ARG A 140 16.25 11.14 -2.97
CA ARG A 140 16.82 12.48 -3.07
C ARG A 140 16.35 13.40 -1.96
N SER A 141 17.30 14.00 -1.25
CA SER A 141 17.04 15.10 -0.32
C SER A 141 16.73 16.39 -1.06
N THR A 142 15.93 17.24 -0.41
CA THR A 142 15.39 18.47 -0.98
C THR A 142 15.62 19.62 0.00
N ASP A 143 16.34 20.66 -0.42
CA ASP A 143 16.63 21.83 0.42
C ASP A 143 15.52 22.89 0.41
N GLU A 144 14.65 22.84 -0.60
CA GLU A 144 13.51 23.76 -0.77
C GLU A 144 12.25 22.97 -1.12
N ARG A 145 11.08 23.37 -0.62
CA ARG A 145 9.83 22.65 -0.91
C ARG A 145 9.64 22.40 -2.41
N THR A 146 9.70 21.14 -2.83
CA THR A 146 9.74 20.74 -4.25
C THR A 146 8.60 19.78 -4.57
N THR A 147 7.91 20.04 -5.68
CA THR A 147 6.93 19.09 -6.23
C THR A 147 7.59 18.22 -7.28
N TYR A 148 7.58 16.92 -7.04
CA TYR A 148 8.01 15.89 -7.99
C TYR A 148 6.79 15.28 -8.67
N LEU A 149 6.98 14.93 -9.95
CA LEU A 149 6.12 14.02 -10.68
C LEU A 149 6.95 12.76 -10.96
N VAL A 150 6.44 11.61 -10.53
CA VAL A 150 7.07 10.31 -10.75
C VAL A 150 6.22 9.54 -11.75
N ALA A 151 6.84 9.04 -12.81
CA ALA A 151 6.20 8.13 -13.76
C ALA A 151 6.78 6.73 -13.60
N LEU A 152 5.92 5.74 -13.43
CA LEU A 152 6.23 4.31 -13.52
C LEU A 152 5.91 3.85 -14.94
N TYR A 153 6.86 3.21 -15.63
CA TYR A 153 6.66 2.75 -17.01
C TYR A 153 7.40 1.43 -17.25
N GLU A 154 7.01 0.68 -18.27
CA GLU A 154 7.74 -0.51 -18.72
C GLU A 154 8.45 -0.25 -20.05
N PRO A 155 9.80 -0.20 -20.11
CA PRO A 155 10.56 0.10 -21.32
C PRO A 155 10.24 -0.78 -22.54
N GLU A 156 9.96 -2.07 -22.33
CA GLU A 156 9.74 -3.02 -23.42
C GLU A 156 8.24 -3.18 -23.78
N VAL A 157 7.36 -2.31 -23.27
CA VAL A 157 5.92 -2.30 -23.59
C VAL A 157 5.24 -3.64 -23.24
N ARG A 158 5.73 -4.31 -22.20
CA ARG A 158 5.10 -5.50 -21.63
C ARG A 158 3.97 -5.08 -20.68
N ASN A 159 2.95 -5.94 -20.57
CA ASN A 159 1.86 -5.72 -19.64
C ASN A 159 2.11 -6.45 -18.33
N GLY A 160 1.74 -5.84 -17.21
CA GLY A 160 1.87 -6.48 -15.91
C GLY A 160 1.51 -5.62 -14.71
N ALA A 161 1.28 -6.32 -13.60
CA ALA A 161 1.10 -5.75 -12.28
C ALA A 161 2.41 -5.13 -11.76
N ALA A 162 2.37 -3.84 -11.44
CA ALA A 162 3.48 -3.09 -10.88
C ALA A 162 3.01 -2.24 -9.69
N GLY A 163 3.86 -2.09 -8.69
CA GLY A 163 3.59 -1.26 -7.54
C GLY A 163 4.62 -0.13 -7.41
N VAL A 164 4.21 0.96 -6.78
CA VAL A 164 5.06 2.08 -6.40
C VAL A 164 4.98 2.30 -4.90
N ALA A 165 6.11 2.26 -4.22
CA ALA A 165 6.22 2.66 -2.82
C ALA A 165 6.80 4.08 -2.72
N ILE A 166 6.20 4.95 -1.92
CA ILE A 166 6.67 6.33 -1.71
C ILE A 166 6.73 6.64 -0.22
N GLY A 167 7.80 7.29 0.22
CA GLY A 167 8.03 7.66 1.61
C GLY A 167 8.83 6.61 2.38
N TYR A 168 9.05 6.86 3.67
CA TYR A 168 10.01 6.11 4.49
C TYR A 168 9.63 6.01 5.98
N ARG A 169 8.47 6.54 6.36
CA ARG A 169 7.97 6.56 7.75
C ARG A 169 6.67 5.79 7.85
N GLU A 170 6.72 4.66 8.54
CA GLU A 170 5.52 3.92 8.88
C GLU A 170 4.73 4.65 9.97
N SER A 171 3.49 5.01 9.67
CA SER A 171 2.56 5.57 10.65
C SER A 171 1.13 5.25 10.24
N PHE A 172 0.29 4.91 11.21
CA PHE A 172 -1.08 4.44 10.95
C PHE A 172 -2.07 5.12 11.87
N THR A 173 -3.17 5.60 11.30
CA THR A 173 -4.35 6.00 12.06
C THR A 173 -5.11 4.76 12.54
N PRO A 174 -5.94 4.87 13.60
CA PRO A 174 -6.78 3.75 14.02
C PRO A 174 -7.71 3.23 12.92
N THR A 175 -8.19 4.13 12.06
CA THR A 175 -9.04 3.77 10.92
C THR A 175 -8.26 2.98 9.88
N GLU A 176 -7.04 3.42 9.52
CA GLU A 176 -6.13 2.70 8.63
C GLU A 176 -5.86 1.29 9.15
N TYR A 177 -5.59 1.16 10.45
CA TYR A 177 -5.36 -0.13 11.10
C TYR A 177 -6.60 -1.05 11.03
N ALA A 178 -7.79 -0.49 11.25
CA ALA A 178 -9.05 -1.25 11.19
C ALA A 178 -9.36 -1.78 9.77
N THR A 179 -8.83 -1.13 8.73
CA THR A 179 -9.10 -1.48 7.33
C THR A 179 -8.07 -2.42 6.71
N VAL A 180 -6.94 -2.68 7.40
CA VAL A 180 -5.87 -3.59 6.94
C VAL A 180 -6.37 -4.94 6.41
N PRO A 181 -7.32 -5.65 7.05
CA PRO A 181 -7.78 -6.95 6.52
C PRO A 181 -8.36 -6.87 5.10
N PHE A 182 -9.06 -5.79 4.76
CA PHE A 182 -9.64 -5.60 3.43
C PHE A 182 -8.56 -5.30 2.40
N SER A 183 -7.65 -4.39 2.74
CA SER A 183 -6.45 -4.08 1.96
C SER A 183 -5.62 -5.31 1.60
N LEU A 184 -5.46 -6.23 2.56
CA LEU A 184 -4.71 -7.46 2.32
C LEU A 184 -5.39 -8.35 1.28
N VAL A 185 -6.72 -8.45 1.29
CA VAL A 185 -7.47 -9.22 0.29
C VAL A 185 -7.29 -8.61 -1.10
N GLU A 186 -7.42 -7.30 -1.22
CA GLU A 186 -7.24 -6.59 -2.50
C GLU A 186 -5.83 -6.79 -3.06
N ASN A 187 -4.80 -6.61 -2.23
CA ASN A 187 -3.42 -6.87 -2.62
C ASN A 187 -3.21 -8.32 -3.07
N ARG A 188 -3.77 -9.32 -2.37
CA ARG A 188 -3.64 -10.73 -2.79
C ARG A 188 -4.27 -11.01 -4.14
N LEU A 189 -5.41 -10.40 -4.43
CA LEU A 189 -6.06 -10.55 -5.72
C LEU A 189 -5.23 -9.90 -6.82
N TRP A 190 -4.67 -8.72 -6.56
CA TRP A 190 -3.73 -8.03 -7.47
C TRP A 190 -2.44 -8.84 -7.72
N GLU A 191 -1.90 -9.49 -6.68
CA GLU A 191 -0.78 -10.46 -6.81
C GLU A 191 -1.15 -11.70 -7.67
N GLY A 192 -2.43 -11.89 -7.99
CA GLY A 192 -2.95 -13.02 -8.78
C GLY A 192 -3.36 -14.24 -7.94
N GLN A 193 -3.49 -14.12 -6.62
CA GLN A 193 -3.95 -15.23 -5.78
C GLN A 193 -5.44 -15.51 -6.01
N SER A 194 -5.83 -16.79 -5.86
CA SER A 194 -7.25 -17.16 -5.97
C SER A 194 -8.08 -16.51 -4.85
N PRO A 195 -9.36 -16.14 -5.12
CA PRO A 195 -10.23 -15.54 -4.10
C PRO A 195 -10.39 -16.39 -2.83
N ALA A 196 -10.37 -17.72 -2.98
CA ALA A 196 -10.45 -18.64 -1.85
C ALA A 196 -9.24 -18.51 -0.90
N LEU A 197 -8.04 -18.30 -1.43
CA LEU A 197 -6.83 -18.11 -0.64
C LEU A 197 -6.73 -16.69 -0.07
N ALA A 198 -7.21 -15.68 -0.81
CA ALA A 198 -7.24 -14.29 -0.34
C ALA A 198 -8.20 -14.12 0.85
N VAL A 199 -9.40 -14.69 0.77
CA VAL A 199 -10.47 -14.51 1.80
C VAL A 199 -10.47 -15.61 2.85
N GLY A 200 -10.03 -16.82 2.49
CA GLY A 200 -10.11 -18.03 3.32
C GLY A 200 -9.57 -17.87 4.74
N PRO A 201 -8.35 -17.33 4.95
CA PRO A 201 -7.81 -17.11 6.30
C PRO A 201 -8.69 -16.24 7.19
N PHE A 202 -9.26 -15.17 6.63
CA PHE A 202 -10.17 -14.27 7.35
C PHE A 202 -11.50 -14.96 7.69
N ALA A 203 -12.06 -15.70 6.73
CA ALA A 203 -13.28 -16.49 6.95
C ALA A 203 -13.08 -17.55 8.05
N LEU A 204 -11.94 -18.25 8.03
CA LEU A 204 -11.57 -19.23 9.04
C LEU A 204 -11.43 -18.58 10.43
N ALA A 205 -10.75 -17.43 10.52
CA ALA A 205 -10.61 -16.69 11.77
C ALA A 205 -11.98 -16.27 12.34
N LEU A 206 -12.89 -15.79 11.49
CA LEU A 206 -14.25 -15.43 11.89
C LEU A 206 -15.06 -16.63 12.38
N VAL A 207 -15.02 -17.75 11.66
CA VAL A 207 -15.72 -18.99 12.05
C VAL A 207 -15.16 -19.55 13.36
N ALA A 208 -13.84 -19.62 13.50
CA ALA A 208 -13.18 -20.08 14.71
C ALA A 208 -13.51 -19.17 15.91
N GLY A 209 -13.44 -17.85 15.72
CA GLY A 209 -13.80 -16.86 16.73
C GLY A 209 -15.25 -16.99 17.18
N ALA A 210 -16.19 -17.14 16.23
CA ALA A 210 -17.60 -17.35 16.54
C ALA A 210 -17.84 -18.66 17.32
N GLY A 211 -17.14 -19.73 16.94
CA GLY A 211 -17.22 -21.02 17.65
C GLY A 211 -16.70 -20.95 19.08
N LEU A 212 -15.57 -20.27 19.31
CA LEU A 212 -15.02 -20.05 20.65
C LEU A 212 -15.92 -19.16 21.51
N PHE A 213 -16.43 -18.06 20.93
CA PHE A 213 -17.36 -17.16 21.61
C PHE A 213 -18.63 -17.89 22.07
N ARG A 214 -19.23 -18.69 21.19
CA ARG A 214 -20.42 -19.48 21.51
C ARG A 214 -20.15 -20.45 22.68
N ARG A 215 -19.01 -21.16 22.65
CA ARG A 215 -18.60 -22.06 23.74
C ARG A 215 -18.42 -21.35 25.08
N GLN A 216 -17.88 -20.12 25.08
CA GLN A 216 -17.72 -19.33 26.30
C GLN A 216 -19.06 -18.83 26.87
N VAL A 217 -19.98 -18.37 26.01
CA VAL A 217 -21.32 -17.94 26.43
C VAL A 217 -22.13 -19.10 27.01
N GLU A 218 -21.98 -20.31 26.46
CA GLU A 218 -22.66 -21.51 26.96
C GLU A 218 -22.06 -22.03 28.29
N SER A 219 -20.82 -21.65 28.65
CA SER A 219 -20.10 -22.20 29.81
C SER A 219 -19.94 -21.27 31.01
N ARG A 220 -20.29 -19.98 30.93
CA ARG A 220 -20.15 -19.04 32.08
C ARG A 220 -21.09 -17.82 32.02
N PRO A 221 -21.78 -17.46 33.12
CA PRO A 221 -22.45 -16.17 33.22
C PRO A 221 -21.42 -15.04 33.33
N TRP A 222 -21.64 -13.96 32.60
CA TRP A 222 -20.65 -12.88 32.43
C TRP A 222 -20.59 -11.99 33.67
N THR A 223 -19.41 -11.77 34.24
CA THR A 223 -19.11 -10.63 35.11
C THR A 223 -18.31 -9.57 34.37
N VAL A 224 -18.53 -8.30 34.73
CA VAL A 224 -17.95 -7.08 34.13
C VAL A 224 -16.41 -7.16 33.97
N ALA A 225 -15.73 -7.94 34.81
CA ALA A 225 -14.29 -8.18 34.74
C ALA A 225 -13.83 -8.85 33.43
N THR A 226 -14.68 -9.67 32.78
CA THR A 226 -14.29 -10.44 31.59
C THR A 226 -14.26 -9.58 30.32
N VAL A 227 -15.10 -8.55 30.25
CA VAL A 227 -15.14 -7.59 29.14
C VAL A 227 -13.91 -6.67 29.16
N LEU A 228 -13.44 -6.30 30.36
CA LEU A 228 -12.25 -5.44 30.51
C LEU A 228 -10.94 -6.17 30.19
N VAL A 229 -10.86 -7.49 30.38
CA VAL A 229 -9.68 -8.28 29.98
C VAL A 229 -9.61 -8.49 28.46
N ALA A 230 -10.77 -8.63 27.79
CA ALA A 230 -10.81 -8.74 26.33
C ALA A 230 -10.49 -7.41 25.61
N ALA A 231 -10.72 -6.26 26.26
CA ALA A 231 -10.41 -4.94 25.72
C ALA A 231 -9.06 -4.36 26.22
N GLY A 232 -8.53 -4.83 27.35
CA GLY A 232 -7.38 -4.26 28.05
C GLY A 232 -6.04 -5.00 27.86
N GLY A 233 -5.97 -6.00 26.98
CA GLY A 233 -4.78 -6.83 26.77
C GLY A 233 -3.52 -6.12 26.24
N CYS A 234 -3.54 -4.79 26.05
CA CYS A 234 -2.38 -4.01 25.62
C CYS A 234 -1.65 -3.23 26.72
N CYS A 235 -2.05 -3.31 27.99
CA CYS A 235 -1.36 -2.58 29.06
C CYS A 235 -1.12 -3.47 30.27
N PHE A 236 0.00 -4.18 30.33
CA PHE A 236 0.75 -4.42 31.56
C PHE A 236 2.16 -4.96 31.23
N SER A 237 3.08 -4.03 30.92
CA SER A 237 4.48 -4.20 31.26
C SER A 237 4.58 -4.25 32.79
N ARG A 238 5.16 -5.32 33.34
CA ARG A 238 5.53 -5.37 34.77
C ARG A 238 6.81 -4.57 35.01
N PRO A 239 6.89 -3.76 36.07
CA PRO A 239 8.16 -3.37 36.67
C PRO A 239 8.63 -4.48 37.63
N GLY A 240 9.94 -4.75 37.65
CA GLY A 240 10.61 -5.70 38.53
C GLY A 240 11.62 -6.54 37.79
#